data_AF-A0A956KJY8-F1
#
_entry.id   AF-A0A956KJY8-F1
#
_cell.length_a   1.000
_cell.length_b   1.000
_cell.length_c   1.000
_cell.angle_alpha   90.00
_cell.angle_beta   90.00
_cell.angle_gamma   90.00
#
_symmetry.space_group_name_H-M   'P 1'
#
loop_
_entity.id
_entity.type
_entity.pdbx_description
1 polymer ?
#
loop_
_entity_poly.entity_id
_entity_poly.type
_entity_poly.pdbx_seq_one_letter_code
_entity_poly.pdbx_strand_id
1 'polypeptide(L)'
;MASDEFTPVEPHGAIEPAFTDVHIVSGTVRMMPLMRITRTMTIVRVGDELTLINAVRLDDAGEAALAKLGKVAHVLRIGTHAMDDRYYQRRHGARYWALPGMRHAEGLKPDAELRPDAELPIPDA
;
A
#
# COMPACT_ATOMS: atom_id res chain seq x y z
N MET A 1 -20.74 3.97 9.52
CA MET A 1 -21.24 3.38 8.26
C MET A 1 -20.20 3.57 7.16
N ALA A 2 -19.10 2.81 7.20
CA ALA A 2 -18.00 2.90 6.22
C ALA A 2 -17.43 1.50 5.88
N SER A 3 -18.23 0.44 6.05
CA SER A 3 -17.80 -0.94 5.84
C SER A 3 -17.92 -1.42 4.39
N ASP A 4 -18.72 -0.75 3.55
CA ASP A 4 -19.11 -1.29 2.24
C ASP A 4 -18.29 -0.74 1.05
N GLU A 5 -17.41 0.25 1.26
CA GLU A 5 -16.62 0.85 0.15
C GLU A 5 -15.33 0.09 -0.16
N PHE A 6 -14.77 -0.67 0.79
CA PHE A 6 -13.44 -1.28 0.69
C PHE A 6 -13.44 -2.74 1.11
N THR A 7 -12.61 -3.56 0.46
CA THR A 7 -12.45 -4.98 0.80
C THR A 7 -12.11 -5.16 2.29
N PRO A 8 -12.82 -6.02 3.04
CA PRO A 8 -12.56 -6.22 4.47
C PRO A 8 -11.08 -6.49 4.78
N VAL A 9 -10.67 -6.12 6.00
CA VAL A 9 -9.32 -6.45 6.49
C VAL A 9 -9.15 -7.97 6.47
N GLU A 10 -8.07 -8.42 5.85
CA GLU A 10 -7.64 -9.81 5.85
C GLU A 10 -6.44 -9.98 6.79
N PRO A 11 -6.14 -11.20 7.28
CA PRO A 11 -5.04 -11.43 8.21
C PRO A 11 -3.71 -10.88 7.70
N HIS A 12 -3.09 -10.07 8.54
CA HIS A 12 -1.77 -9.48 8.36
C HIS A 12 -0.96 -9.56 9.66
N GLY A 13 0.36 -9.49 9.54
CA GLY A 13 1.29 -9.39 10.64
C GLY A 13 1.46 -7.95 11.13
N ALA A 14 2.39 -7.78 12.07
CA ALA A 14 2.83 -6.47 12.53
C ALA A 14 3.65 -5.74 11.45
N ILE A 15 3.86 -4.45 11.65
CA ILE A 15 4.86 -3.68 10.90
C ILE A 15 6.23 -3.96 11.51
N GLU A 16 7.08 -4.66 10.78
CA GLU A 16 8.40 -5.08 11.25
C GLU A 16 9.50 -4.29 10.52
N PRO A 17 10.52 -3.78 11.23
CA PRO A 17 11.67 -3.14 10.58
C PRO A 17 12.48 -4.19 9.81
N ALA A 18 12.77 -3.93 8.54
CA ALA A 18 13.68 -4.74 7.73
C ALA A 18 15.10 -4.15 7.72
N PHE A 19 15.20 -2.83 7.58
CA PHE A 19 16.43 -2.04 7.68
C PHE A 19 16.07 -0.56 7.89
N THR A 20 17.06 0.33 7.97
CA THR A 20 16.85 1.75 8.20
C THR A 20 15.79 2.32 7.27
N ASP A 21 14.75 2.92 7.86
CA ASP A 21 13.62 3.53 7.17
C ASP A 21 12.80 2.60 6.25
N VAL A 22 13.00 1.29 6.35
CA VAL A 22 12.22 0.30 5.59
C VAL A 22 11.59 -0.74 6.52
N HIS A 23 10.29 -0.91 6.37
CA HIS A 23 9.49 -1.85 7.14
C HIS A 23 8.71 -2.78 6.21
N ILE A 24 8.36 -3.94 6.72
CA ILE A 24 7.60 -4.96 5.99
C ILE A 24 6.37 -5.34 6.78
N VAL A 25 5.26 -5.54 6.06
CA VAL A 25 4.07 -6.22 6.58
C VAL A 25 3.82 -7.44 5.71
N SER A 26 3.79 -8.61 6.33
CA SER A 26 3.31 -9.83 5.70
C SER A 26 1.81 -9.94 5.88
N GLY A 27 1.10 -10.41 4.87
CA GLY A 27 -0.34 -10.64 4.95
C GLY A 27 -0.80 -11.73 4.02
N THR A 28 -2.10 -11.96 4.02
CA THR A 28 -2.74 -12.97 3.19
C THR A 28 -4.06 -12.44 2.67
N VAL A 29 -4.55 -13.00 1.57
CA VAL A 29 -5.92 -12.75 1.09
C VAL A 29 -6.53 -14.07 0.65
N ARG A 30 -7.83 -14.23 0.85
CA ARG A 30 -8.58 -15.36 0.30
C ARG A 30 -8.84 -15.12 -1.19
N MET A 31 -8.30 -16.00 -2.04
CA MET A 31 -8.56 -15.94 -3.48
C MET A 31 -9.77 -16.81 -3.88
N MET A 32 -9.90 -18.00 -3.29
CA MET A 32 -10.99 -18.95 -3.51
C MET A 32 -11.29 -19.71 -2.21
N PRO A 33 -12.42 -20.44 -2.10
CA PRO A 33 -12.61 -21.40 -1.03
C PRO A 33 -11.39 -22.32 -0.89
N LEU A 34 -10.86 -22.47 0.32
CA LEU A 34 -9.65 -23.24 0.66
C LEU A 34 -8.31 -22.73 0.08
N MET A 35 -8.28 -21.63 -0.68
CA MET A 35 -7.04 -21.09 -1.24
C MET A 35 -6.77 -19.66 -0.78
N ARG A 36 -5.62 -19.50 -0.10
CA ARG A 36 -5.08 -18.20 0.31
C ARG A 36 -3.73 -17.96 -0.35
N ILE A 37 -3.47 -16.72 -0.71
CA ILE A 37 -2.18 -16.30 -1.25
C ILE A 37 -1.53 -15.31 -0.29
N THR A 38 -0.20 -15.32 -0.25
CA THR A 38 0.59 -14.36 0.51
C THR A 38 0.57 -13.00 -0.17
N ARG A 39 0.66 -11.96 0.65
CA ARG A 39 0.86 -10.58 0.24
C ARG A 39 1.96 -9.97 1.09
N THR A 40 2.71 -9.04 0.53
CA THR A 40 3.73 -8.30 1.25
C THR A 40 3.60 -6.84 0.90
N MET A 41 3.50 -6.01 1.93
CA MET A 41 3.62 -4.56 1.80
C MET A 41 5.00 -4.14 2.29
N THR A 42 5.67 -3.30 1.51
CA THR A 42 6.90 -2.62 1.91
C THR A 42 6.58 -1.17 2.21
N ILE A 43 7.07 -0.67 3.34
CA ILE A 43 6.90 0.72 3.78
C ILE A 43 8.26 1.36 3.75
N VAL A 44 8.45 2.37 2.90
CA VAL A 44 9.66 3.17 2.84
C VAL A 44 9.37 4.54 3.44
N ARG A 45 10.17 4.99 4.41
CA ARG A 45 10.06 6.29 5.03
C ARG A 45 11.10 7.26 4.48
N VAL A 46 10.67 8.46 4.10
CA VAL A 46 11.54 9.57 3.69
C VAL A 46 11.13 10.79 4.49
N GLY A 47 11.95 11.19 5.47
CA GLY A 47 11.54 12.20 6.45
C GLY A 47 10.33 11.74 7.27
N ASP A 48 9.24 12.50 7.22
CA ASP A 48 7.96 12.14 7.86
C ASP A 48 7.00 11.41 6.90
N GLU A 49 7.33 11.29 5.61
CA GLU A 49 6.44 10.71 4.61
C GLU A 49 6.69 9.21 4.44
N LEU A 50 5.60 8.47 4.28
CA LEU A 50 5.60 7.04 4.03
C LEU A 50 5.12 6.74 2.61
N THR A 51 5.89 5.89 1.94
CA THR A 51 5.55 5.24 0.68
C THR A 51 5.19 3.78 0.93
N LEU A 52 3.94 3.40 0.64
CA LEU A 52 3.47 2.02 0.74
C LEU A 52 3.57 1.34 -0.62
N ILE A 53 4.40 0.32 -0.75
CA ILE A 53 4.55 -0.47 -1.97
C ILE A 53 3.75 -1.76 -1.80
N ASN A 54 2.86 -2.06 -2.75
CA ASN A 54 1.94 -3.20 -2.73
C ASN A 54 1.10 -3.25 -1.43
N ALA A 55 0.27 -2.23 -1.23
CA ALA A 55 -0.40 -2.01 0.05
C ALA A 55 -1.23 -3.22 0.53
N VAL A 56 -1.19 -3.44 1.85
CA VAL A 56 -1.98 -4.42 2.58
C VAL A 56 -2.83 -3.64 3.58
N ARG A 57 -4.16 -3.79 3.51
CA ARG A 57 -5.09 -3.12 4.42
C ARG A 57 -4.84 -3.61 5.85
N LEU A 58 -4.45 -2.67 6.69
CA LEU A 58 -4.24 -2.88 8.11
C LEU A 58 -5.56 -2.78 8.89
N ASP A 59 -5.63 -3.48 10.01
CA ASP A 59 -6.61 -3.25 11.06
C ASP A 59 -6.34 -1.94 11.81
N ASP A 60 -7.23 -1.58 12.76
CA ASP A 60 -7.12 -0.33 13.50
C ASP A 60 -5.82 -0.22 14.31
N ALA A 61 -5.30 -1.36 14.81
CA ALA A 61 -4.04 -1.41 15.55
C ALA A 61 -2.84 -1.18 14.62
N GLY A 62 -2.85 -1.80 13.45
CA GLY A 62 -1.86 -1.60 12.40
C GLY A 62 -1.88 -0.18 11.84
N GLU A 63 -3.05 0.41 11.60
CA GLU A 63 -3.17 1.82 11.20
C GLU A 63 -2.62 2.77 12.28
N ALA A 64 -2.87 2.48 13.56
CA ALA A 64 -2.29 3.25 14.66
C ALA A 64 -0.76 3.09 14.75
N ALA A 65 -0.22 1.92 14.40
CA ALA A 65 1.23 1.71 14.31
C ALA A 65 1.82 2.46 13.10
N LEU A 66 1.14 2.42 11.95
CA LEU A 66 1.53 3.12 10.74
C LEU A 66 1.60 4.63 10.96
N ALA A 67 0.60 5.20 11.62
CA ALA A 67 0.54 6.62 11.95
C ALA A 67 1.68 7.08 12.88
N LYS A 68 2.27 6.17 13.67
CA LYS A 68 3.46 6.49 14.50
C LYS A 68 4.75 6.49 13.70
N LEU A 69 4.79 5.82 12.55
CA LEU A 69 5.97 5.77 11.68
C LEU A 69 6.11 7.04 10.83
N GLY A 70 4.98 7.62 10.42
CA GLY A 70 4.92 8.83 9.60
C GLY A 70 3.56 8.98 8.92
N LYS A 71 3.46 9.96 8.02
CA LYS A 71 2.29 10.26 7.21
C LYS A 71 2.30 9.45 5.92
N VAL A 72 1.26 8.67 5.66
CA VAL A 72 1.09 8.00 4.35
C VAL A 72 0.87 9.03 3.26
N ALA A 73 1.90 9.25 2.44
CA ALA A 73 1.89 10.22 1.34
C ALA A 73 1.75 9.56 -0.03
N HIS A 74 2.23 8.31 -0.16
CA HIS A 74 2.29 7.62 -1.45
C HIS A 74 1.89 6.14 -1.35
N VAL A 75 1.23 5.66 -2.39
CA VAL A 75 0.91 4.25 -2.59
C VAL A 75 1.40 3.84 -3.97
N LEU A 76 2.32 2.88 -4.01
CA LEU A 76 2.99 2.38 -5.20
C LEU A 76 2.52 0.98 -5.51
N ARG A 77 1.91 0.81 -6.68
CA ARG A 77 1.58 -0.50 -7.23
C ARG A 77 2.60 -0.92 -8.26
N ILE A 78 3.42 -1.91 -7.91
CA ILE A 78 4.44 -2.49 -8.80
C ILE A 78 4.06 -3.90 -9.31
N GLY A 79 2.86 -4.38 -8.97
CA GLY A 79 2.40 -5.72 -9.37
C GLY A 79 0.89 -5.94 -9.25
N THR A 80 0.49 -7.19 -9.08
CA THR A 80 -0.93 -7.59 -9.06
C THR A 80 -1.66 -7.23 -7.76
N HIS A 81 -0.95 -6.73 -6.75
CA HIS A 81 -1.48 -6.40 -5.43
C HIS A 81 -2.03 -4.98 -5.42
N ALA A 82 -3.30 -4.82 -5.78
CA ALA A 82 -3.95 -3.50 -5.91
C ALA A 82 -5.18 -3.32 -5.02
N MET A 83 -5.56 -4.38 -4.31
CA MET A 83 -6.87 -4.49 -3.65
C MET A 83 -7.09 -3.40 -2.60
N ASP A 84 -6.02 -2.99 -1.94
CA ASP A 84 -6.08 -2.08 -0.80
C ASP A 84 -5.59 -0.67 -1.14
N ASP A 85 -5.09 -0.44 -2.35
CA ASP A 85 -4.51 0.85 -2.74
C ASP A 85 -5.52 1.99 -2.59
N ARG A 86 -6.77 1.75 -3.00
CA ARG A 86 -7.86 2.73 -2.93
C ARG A 86 -8.21 3.11 -1.49
N TYR A 87 -8.06 2.20 -0.54
CA TYR A 87 -8.29 2.50 0.87
C TYR A 87 -7.30 3.57 1.34
N TYR A 88 -6.02 3.42 1.01
CA TYR A 88 -4.99 4.37 1.41
C TYR A 88 -5.08 5.70 0.68
N GLN A 89 -5.41 5.69 -0.62
CA GLN A 89 -5.69 6.92 -1.38
C GLN A 89 -6.83 7.72 -0.73
N ARG A 90 -7.92 7.04 -0.35
CA ARG A 90 -9.12 7.71 0.18
C ARG A 90 -8.96 8.14 1.64
N ARG A 91 -8.35 7.31 2.48
CA ARG A 91 -8.18 7.56 3.92
C ARG A 91 -7.10 8.60 4.20
N HIS A 92 -5.99 8.55 3.46
CA HIS A 92 -4.81 9.37 3.73
C HIS A 92 -4.60 10.49 2.71
N GLY A 93 -5.39 10.51 1.63
CA GLY A 93 -5.14 11.41 0.51
C GLY A 93 -3.83 11.08 -0.23
N ALA A 94 -3.37 9.84 -0.11
CA ALA A 94 -2.09 9.41 -0.64
C ALA A 94 -2.08 9.43 -2.18
N ARG A 95 -1.01 9.95 -2.77
CA ARG A 95 -0.83 9.92 -4.23
C ARG A 95 -0.65 8.49 -4.70
N TYR A 96 -1.43 8.07 -5.69
CA TYR A 96 -1.38 6.72 -6.24
C TYR A 96 -0.48 6.65 -7.46
N TRP A 97 0.47 5.71 -7.43
CA TRP A 97 1.45 5.47 -8.48
C TRP A 97 1.33 4.05 -9.01
N ALA A 98 1.48 3.87 -10.32
CA ALA A 98 1.47 2.55 -10.94
C ALA A 98 2.34 2.48 -12.18
N LEU A 99 2.75 1.26 -12.56
CA LEU A 99 3.48 1.05 -13.81
C LEU A 99 2.61 1.42 -15.03
N PRO A 100 3.23 1.89 -16.14
CA PRO A 100 2.52 2.19 -17.38
C PRO A 100 1.75 0.97 -17.91
N GLY A 101 0.55 1.21 -18.43
CA GLY A 101 -0.26 0.16 -19.07
C GLY A 101 -0.92 -0.84 -18.11
N MET A 102 -0.84 -0.64 -16.80
CA MET A 102 -1.54 -1.49 -15.84
C MET A 102 -3.05 -1.37 -15.99
N ARG A 103 -3.75 -2.51 -15.86
CA ARG A 103 -5.21 -2.51 -15.66
C ARG A 103 -5.51 -2.16 -14.21
N HIS A 104 -6.39 -1.19 -14.03
CA HIS A 104 -6.85 -0.73 -12.73
C HIS A 104 -8.29 -1.19 -12.48
N ALA A 105 -8.64 -1.33 -11.20
CA ALA A 105 -10.04 -1.48 -10.82
C ALA A 105 -10.83 -0.27 -11.33
N GLU A 106 -12.11 -0.48 -11.64
CA GLU A 106 -12.95 0.56 -12.24
C GLU A 106 -12.94 1.85 -11.42
N GLY A 107 -12.63 2.97 -12.08
CA GLY A 107 -12.55 4.30 -11.48
C GLY A 107 -11.22 4.64 -10.80
N LEU A 108 -10.29 3.69 -10.64
CA LEU A 108 -8.95 3.99 -10.11
C LEU A 108 -8.02 4.39 -11.27
N LYS A 109 -7.56 5.64 -11.27
CA LYS A 109 -6.53 6.12 -12.20
C LYS A 109 -5.28 6.46 -11.40
N PRO A 110 -4.08 6.10 -11.89
CA PRO A 110 -2.84 6.57 -11.27
C PRO A 110 -2.77 8.09 -11.36
N ASP A 111 -2.38 8.71 -10.24
CA ASP A 111 -2.07 10.14 -10.18
C ASP A 111 -0.70 10.43 -10.82
N ALA A 112 0.14 9.40 -10.95
CA ALA A 112 1.38 9.41 -11.71
C ALA A 112 1.80 7.99 -12.13
N GLU A 113 2.55 7.90 -13.23
CA GLU A 113 3.16 6.66 -13.66
C GLU A 113 4.54 6.48 -13.02
N LEU A 114 4.86 5.24 -12.67
CA LEU A 114 6.20 4.83 -12.25
C LEU A 114 7.08 4.65 -13.49
N ARG A 115 7.99 5.61 -13.71
CA ARG A 115 8.94 5.59 -14.81
C ARG A 115 10.35 5.95 -14.33
N PRO A 116 11.41 5.47 -14.99
CA PRO A 116 12.79 5.81 -14.63
C PRO A 116 13.12 7.30 -14.70
N ASP A 117 12.38 8.07 -15.52
CA ASP A 117 12.55 9.51 -15.72
C ASP A 117 11.59 10.35 -14.87
N ALA A 118 10.75 9.72 -14.04
CA ALA A 118 9.83 10.42 -13.14
C ALA A 118 10.52 10.79 -11.82
N GLU A 119 10.12 11.91 -11.23
CA GLU A 119 10.47 12.24 -9.85
C GLU A 119 9.71 11.30 -8.90
N LEU A 120 10.40 10.27 -8.40
CA LEU A 120 9.83 9.25 -7.54
C LEU A 120 9.75 9.74 -6.08
N PRO A 121 8.78 9.23 -5.29
CA PRO A 121 8.66 9.58 -3.88
C PRO A 121 9.76 8.98 -2.99
N ILE A 122 10.63 8.16 -3.56
CA ILE A 122 11.82 7.61 -2.93
C ILE A 122 13.00 8.22 -3.69
N PRO A 123 13.78 9.12 -3.05
CA PRO A 123 14.96 9.71 -3.68
C PRO A 123 15.97 8.63 -4.09
N ASP A 124 16.62 8.84 -5.24
CA ASP A 124 17.70 7.99 -5.77
C ASP A 124 17.33 6.49 -5.97
N ALA A 125 16.02 6.21 -6.15
CA ALA A 125 15.48 4.86 -6.38
C ALA A 125 15.57 4.38 -7.84
#